data_AF-A0A2E3IS78-F1
#
_entry.id   AF-A0A2E3IS78-F1
#
_cell.length_a   1.000
_cell.length_b   1.000
_cell.length_c   1.000
_cell.angle_alpha   90.00
_cell.angle_beta   90.00
_cell.angle_gamma   90.00
#
_symmetry.space_group_name_H-M   'P 1'
#
loop_
_entity.id
_entity.type
_entity.pdbx_description
1 polymer ?
#
loop_
_entity_poly.entity_id
_entity_poly.type
_entity_poly.pdbx_seq_one_letter_code
_entity_poly.pdbx_strand_id
1 'polypeptide(L)'
;MSAGGNNTFVAKNYAAYSSGSIVYTGGSGDDSLTFDDYLAYGGGTATFDMSLGGNNTLVAGDYAADSGSLSYTGGSGDDSLTFDGYLAYQGGTATFDMSAGGNNTFVAGNYAASGGSLSFTGGSGDDNLTFGDDLAYEGGTATFDMSAGGNNTIVAGSSAAYSSGSIVYTGGSGDDSLTFGTLLAHDNGIATFDMSLGGNNTLVAGTAAASSPGMDGAGGAASFSGSISYEGGSGDDSLTFGNFLVFSGGNATFNMSAGGNNTFVAEDYAASGGSIAYTGGLGEDSLTFGTYLAAFSGTATFDLGDDTAADIVTFQGSIGESGGAVAIRNFNFNDDTIDVAAGVSATTGEITDATGDLTWTDSGGRHTIVFEDIGTGGAGAVATAAQLIADII
;
A
#
# COMPACT_ATOMS: atom_id res chain seq x y z
N MET A 1 15.30 4.75 -35.69
CA MET A 1 15.66 4.08 -36.96
C MET A 1 14.68 2.92 -37.08
N SER A 2 13.87 2.79 -38.15
CA SER A 2 13.07 1.56 -38.33
C SER A 2 13.35 0.91 -39.69
N ALA A 3 13.80 -0.33 -39.61
CA ALA A 3 13.67 -1.37 -40.61
C ALA A 3 13.73 -2.66 -39.79
N GLY A 4 12.70 -3.51 -39.86
CA GLY A 4 12.46 -4.58 -38.88
C GLY A 4 13.63 -5.53 -38.59
N GLY A 5 13.50 -6.31 -37.53
CA GLY A 5 14.56 -7.14 -36.96
C GLY A 5 15.04 -6.57 -35.62
N ASN A 6 15.99 -7.26 -34.99
CA ASN A 6 16.53 -6.90 -33.69
C ASN A 6 17.57 -5.78 -33.84
N ASN A 7 17.39 -4.67 -33.14
CA ASN A 7 18.33 -3.55 -33.19
C ASN A 7 19.06 -3.33 -31.86
N THR A 8 20.22 -2.71 -31.93
CA THR A 8 20.97 -2.29 -30.75
C THR A 8 21.33 -0.82 -30.88
N PHE A 9 20.98 -0.03 -29.87
CA PHE A 9 21.34 1.38 -29.75
C PHE A 9 22.14 1.59 -28.47
N VAL A 10 23.35 2.14 -28.59
CA VAL A 10 24.19 2.46 -27.43
C VAL A 10 24.58 3.92 -27.51
N ALA A 11 24.25 4.68 -26.46
CA ALA A 11 24.76 6.02 -26.25
C ALA A 11 25.46 6.11 -24.91
N LYS A 12 26.53 6.89 -24.85
CA LYS A 12 27.28 7.13 -23.61
C LYS A 12 26.63 8.25 -22.80
N ASN A 13 27.30 8.69 -21.73
CA ASN A 13 26.86 9.77 -20.86
C ASN A 13 26.28 10.97 -21.63
N TYR A 14 25.29 11.63 -21.02
CA TYR A 14 24.71 12.90 -21.47
C TYR A 14 23.90 12.80 -22.78
N ALA A 15 23.35 11.62 -23.06
CA ALA A 15 22.38 11.43 -24.12
C ALA A 15 21.15 12.35 -23.86
N ALA A 16 20.81 13.20 -24.83
CA ALA A 16 19.74 14.19 -24.72
C ALA A 16 19.89 15.24 -23.58
N TYR A 17 21.11 15.56 -23.12
CA TYR A 17 21.34 16.50 -22.00
C TYR A 17 20.88 17.96 -22.24
N SER A 18 20.44 18.63 -21.18
CA SER A 18 19.94 20.01 -21.06
C SER A 18 18.73 20.37 -21.90
N SER A 19 18.90 20.37 -23.22
CA SER A 19 17.82 20.64 -24.18
C SER A 19 17.92 19.72 -25.40
N GLY A 20 18.76 18.69 -25.28
CA GLY A 20 18.88 17.63 -26.26
C GLY A 20 17.59 16.83 -26.35
N SER A 21 17.41 16.20 -27.50
CA SER A 21 16.29 15.30 -27.74
C SER A 21 16.78 14.04 -28.44
N ILE A 22 16.32 12.90 -27.97
CA ILE A 22 16.46 11.62 -28.64
C ILE A 22 15.07 11.05 -28.88
N VAL A 23 14.85 10.60 -30.12
CA VAL A 23 13.65 9.84 -30.48
C VAL A 23 14.11 8.55 -31.14
N TYR A 24 13.65 7.43 -30.62
CA TYR A 24 13.83 6.11 -31.20
C TYR A 24 12.47 5.47 -31.46
N THR A 25 12.34 4.81 -32.60
CA THR A 25 11.19 3.97 -32.93
C THR A 25 11.74 2.61 -33.29
N GLY A 26 11.32 1.59 -32.55
CA GLY A 26 11.72 0.20 -32.70
C GLY A 26 11.11 -0.48 -33.91
N GLY A 27 11.62 -1.67 -34.18
CA GLY A 27 11.07 -2.61 -35.15
C GLY A 27 10.08 -3.57 -34.48
N SER A 28 9.70 -4.62 -35.20
CA SER A 28 8.91 -5.73 -34.65
C SER A 28 9.78 -6.86 -34.05
N GLY A 29 11.09 -6.65 -33.97
CA GLY A 29 12.03 -7.60 -33.37
C GLY A 29 12.54 -7.04 -32.06
N ASP A 30 13.33 -7.83 -31.34
CA ASP A 30 13.82 -7.45 -30.01
C ASP A 30 14.85 -6.31 -30.12
N ASP A 31 14.54 -5.15 -29.55
CA ASP A 31 15.41 -3.99 -29.54
C ASP A 31 16.10 -3.82 -28.18
N SER A 32 17.39 -3.51 -28.20
CA SER A 32 18.19 -3.25 -26.99
C SER A 32 18.77 -1.85 -27.03
N LEU A 33 18.45 -1.03 -26.02
CA LEU A 33 18.93 0.32 -25.85
C LEU A 33 19.71 0.42 -24.56
N THR A 34 20.94 0.92 -24.65
CA THR A 34 21.80 1.11 -23.48
C THR A 34 22.29 2.55 -23.45
N PHE A 35 22.08 3.18 -22.31
CA PHE A 35 22.55 4.49 -21.98
C PHE A 35 23.38 4.40 -20.71
N ASP A 36 24.52 5.10 -20.69
CA ASP A 36 25.20 5.37 -19.42
C ASP A 36 24.42 6.46 -18.64
N ASP A 37 25.10 7.28 -17.83
CA ASP A 37 24.46 8.27 -16.96
C ASP A 37 23.85 9.47 -17.72
N TYR A 38 22.91 10.14 -17.07
CA TYR A 38 22.33 11.43 -17.48
C TYR A 38 21.53 11.40 -18.78
N LEU A 39 20.85 10.29 -19.07
CA LEU A 39 19.85 10.24 -20.15
C LEU A 39 18.76 11.28 -19.88
N ALA A 40 18.53 12.21 -20.83
CA ALA A 40 17.50 13.25 -20.74
C ALA A 40 17.60 14.17 -19.50
N TYR A 41 18.80 14.38 -18.97
CA TYR A 41 19.02 15.25 -17.80
C TYR A 41 18.83 16.74 -18.10
N GLY A 42 18.35 17.53 -17.13
CA GLY A 42 18.48 18.99 -17.08
C GLY A 42 17.61 19.76 -18.07
N GLY A 43 16.42 19.23 -18.39
CA GLY A 43 15.50 19.74 -19.42
C GLY A 43 15.55 18.95 -20.73
N GLY A 44 16.36 17.90 -20.77
CA GLY A 44 16.47 16.96 -21.87
C GLY A 44 15.20 16.16 -22.13
N THR A 45 15.07 15.59 -23.34
CA THR A 45 13.94 14.73 -23.71
C THR A 45 14.40 13.44 -24.38
N ALA A 46 13.89 12.29 -23.93
CA ALA A 46 14.07 11.00 -24.59
C ALA A 46 12.71 10.34 -24.82
N THR A 47 12.46 9.88 -26.03
CA THR A 47 11.22 9.17 -26.40
C THR A 47 11.56 7.90 -27.15
N PHE A 48 11.03 6.78 -26.68
CA PHE A 48 11.24 5.46 -27.24
C PHE A 48 9.88 4.82 -27.54
N ASP A 49 9.61 4.54 -28.81
CA ASP A 49 8.39 3.89 -29.27
C ASP A 49 8.71 2.47 -29.75
N MET A 50 8.34 1.48 -28.94
CA MET A 50 8.52 0.04 -29.20
C MET A 50 7.18 -0.66 -29.46
N SER A 51 6.15 0.10 -29.81
CA SER A 51 4.78 -0.40 -29.98
C SER A 51 4.62 -1.48 -31.06
N LEU A 52 5.60 -1.66 -31.94
CA LEU A 52 5.58 -2.67 -33.00
C LEU A 52 5.87 -4.11 -32.50
N GLY A 53 6.18 -4.29 -31.21
CA GLY A 53 6.39 -5.59 -30.57
C GLY A 53 7.85 -5.87 -30.25
N GLY A 54 8.20 -7.17 -30.20
CA GLY A 54 9.51 -7.63 -29.72
C GLY A 54 9.59 -7.62 -28.19
N ASN A 55 10.57 -8.34 -27.66
CA ASN A 55 10.92 -8.31 -26.24
C ASN A 55 12.08 -7.32 -26.08
N ASN A 56 11.78 -6.08 -25.72
CA ASN A 56 12.77 -5.01 -25.79
C ASN A 56 13.44 -4.79 -24.43
N THR A 57 14.62 -4.17 -24.46
CA THR A 57 15.40 -3.89 -23.25
C THR A 57 15.89 -2.46 -23.26
N LEU A 58 15.54 -1.66 -22.26
CA LEU A 58 16.14 -0.36 -22.01
C LEU A 58 16.94 -0.39 -20.71
N VAL A 59 18.22 -0.06 -20.79
CA VAL A 59 19.08 0.16 -19.63
C VAL A 59 19.57 1.60 -19.65
N ALA A 60 19.40 2.33 -18.55
CA ALA A 60 19.99 3.64 -18.36
C ALA A 60 20.67 3.74 -16.99
N GLY A 61 21.82 4.42 -16.94
CA GLY A 61 22.56 4.66 -15.71
C GLY A 61 21.89 5.71 -14.81
N ASP A 62 22.68 6.31 -13.92
CA ASP A 62 22.18 7.25 -12.93
C ASP A 62 21.59 8.52 -13.58
N TYR A 63 20.64 9.15 -12.87
CA TYR A 63 20.05 10.46 -13.22
C TYR A 63 19.29 10.48 -14.55
N ALA A 64 18.71 9.35 -14.96
CA ALA A 64 17.78 9.32 -16.08
C ALA A 64 16.59 10.25 -15.81
N ALA A 65 16.34 11.20 -16.71
CA ALA A 65 15.28 12.20 -16.65
C ALA A 65 15.29 13.11 -15.41
N ASP A 66 16.41 13.26 -14.68
CA ASP A 66 16.51 14.30 -13.63
C ASP A 66 16.30 15.69 -14.24
N SER A 67 15.30 16.41 -13.73
CA SER A 67 14.87 17.72 -14.23
C SER A 67 14.51 17.73 -15.73
N GLY A 68 14.28 16.56 -16.34
CA GLY A 68 13.98 16.40 -17.76
C GLY A 68 12.81 15.44 -18.00
N SER A 69 12.76 14.81 -19.17
CA SER A 69 11.64 13.94 -19.55
C SER A 69 12.07 12.69 -20.30
N LEU A 70 11.56 11.55 -19.85
CA LEU A 70 11.70 10.25 -20.51
C LEU A 70 10.32 9.66 -20.77
N SER A 71 10.10 9.17 -21.99
CA SER A 71 8.91 8.41 -22.35
C SER A 71 9.30 7.13 -23.09
N TYR A 72 8.65 6.03 -22.70
CA TYR A 72 8.77 4.73 -23.35
C TYR A 72 7.38 4.16 -23.58
N THR A 73 7.10 3.71 -24.80
CA THR A 73 5.89 2.96 -25.15
C THR A 73 6.29 1.56 -25.54
N GLY A 74 5.86 0.57 -24.77
CA GLY A 74 6.09 -0.85 -24.99
C GLY A 74 5.19 -1.45 -26.06
N GLY A 75 5.54 -2.66 -26.45
CA GLY A 75 4.79 -3.47 -27.41
C GLY A 75 3.94 -4.54 -26.73
N SER A 76 3.56 -5.56 -27.49
CA SER A 76 2.89 -6.75 -26.94
C SER A 76 3.86 -7.84 -26.46
N GLY A 77 5.17 -7.63 -26.62
CA GLY A 77 6.20 -8.53 -26.12
C GLY A 77 6.61 -8.16 -24.70
N ASP A 78 7.44 -9.01 -24.09
CA ASP A 78 7.91 -8.82 -22.72
C ASP A 78 9.06 -7.80 -22.71
N ASP A 79 8.83 -6.62 -22.16
CA ASP A 79 9.83 -5.56 -22.10
C ASP A 79 10.55 -5.54 -20.74
N SER A 80 11.87 -5.26 -20.76
CA SER A 80 12.73 -5.14 -19.59
C SER A 80 13.33 -3.73 -19.51
N LEU A 81 12.99 -3.00 -18.46
CA LEU A 81 13.46 -1.65 -18.21
C LEU A 81 14.30 -1.61 -16.93
N THR A 82 15.50 -1.06 -17.00
CA THR A 82 16.39 -0.94 -15.83
C THR A 82 16.99 0.46 -15.77
N PHE A 83 16.86 1.07 -14.62
CA PHE A 83 17.42 2.37 -14.26
C PHE A 83 18.21 2.21 -12.98
N ASP A 84 19.38 2.85 -12.92
CA ASP A 84 20.13 2.97 -11.67
C ASP A 84 19.43 4.01 -10.75
N GLY A 85 20.17 4.82 -10.01
CA GLY A 85 19.60 5.81 -9.09
C GLY A 85 19.01 7.03 -9.80
N TYR A 86 18.11 7.73 -9.09
CA TYR A 86 17.63 9.07 -9.47
C TYR A 86 16.82 9.15 -10.78
N LEU A 87 16.05 8.12 -11.11
CA LEU A 87 15.08 8.19 -12.20
C LEU A 87 14.03 9.29 -11.92
N ALA A 88 13.82 10.21 -12.87
CA ALA A 88 12.85 11.30 -12.76
C ALA A 88 13.00 12.17 -11.49
N TYR A 89 14.24 12.41 -11.08
CA TYR A 89 14.57 13.20 -9.89
C TYR A 89 14.33 14.72 -10.09
N GLN A 90 14.09 15.47 -9.01
CA GLN A 90 14.06 16.95 -8.95
C GLN A 90 13.26 17.62 -10.09
N GLY A 91 11.96 17.36 -10.16
CA GLY A 91 11.08 17.91 -11.19
C GLY A 91 11.17 17.20 -12.54
N GLY A 92 11.95 16.12 -12.61
CA GLY A 92 11.99 15.19 -13.72
C GLY A 92 10.66 14.45 -13.92
N THR A 93 10.46 13.94 -15.13
CA THR A 93 9.28 13.15 -15.52
C THR A 93 9.69 11.89 -16.26
N ALA A 94 9.13 10.75 -15.86
CA ALA A 94 9.27 9.49 -16.60
C ALA A 94 7.91 8.84 -16.80
N THR A 95 7.62 8.42 -18.03
CA THR A 95 6.35 7.78 -18.40
C THR A 95 6.61 6.49 -19.18
N PHE A 96 6.02 5.40 -18.71
CA PHE A 96 6.14 4.07 -19.30
C PHE A 96 4.74 3.55 -19.61
N ASP A 97 4.42 3.40 -20.89
CA ASP A 97 3.14 2.86 -21.35
C ASP A 97 3.35 1.45 -21.89
N MET A 98 2.99 0.45 -21.09
CA MET A 98 3.04 -0.98 -21.42
C MET A 98 1.64 -1.56 -21.65
N SER A 99 0.65 -0.70 -21.90
CA SER A 99 -0.76 -1.10 -22.02
C SER A 99 -1.05 -2.10 -23.15
N ALA A 100 -0.13 -2.26 -24.10
CA ALA A 100 -0.24 -3.23 -25.19
C ALA A 100 -0.06 -4.69 -24.76
N GLY A 101 0.40 -4.96 -23.53
CA GLY A 101 0.55 -6.30 -22.96
C GLY A 101 2.00 -6.64 -22.61
N GLY A 102 2.34 -7.93 -22.72
CA GLY A 102 3.61 -8.47 -22.27
C GLY A 102 3.67 -8.65 -20.75
N ASN A 103 4.60 -9.48 -20.28
CA ASN A 103 4.97 -9.58 -18.87
C ASN A 103 6.20 -8.71 -18.64
N ASN A 104 6.02 -7.47 -18.18
CA ASN A 104 7.10 -6.51 -18.20
C ASN A 104 7.89 -6.53 -16.88
N THR A 105 9.18 -6.26 -16.97
CA THR A 105 10.05 -6.07 -15.81
C THR A 105 10.52 -4.63 -15.76
N PHE A 106 10.31 -3.97 -14.63
CA PHE A 106 10.77 -2.62 -14.38
C PHE A 106 11.62 -2.59 -13.12
N VAL A 107 12.84 -2.07 -13.23
CA VAL A 107 13.73 -1.88 -12.08
C VAL A 107 14.22 -0.45 -12.07
N ALA A 108 14.04 0.24 -10.95
CA ALA A 108 14.69 1.51 -10.68
C ALA A 108 15.41 1.46 -9.33
N GLY A 109 16.57 2.10 -9.24
CA GLY A 109 17.31 2.24 -8.00
C GLY A 109 16.65 3.18 -7.00
N ASN A 110 17.46 3.73 -6.09
CA ASN A 110 16.98 4.66 -5.08
C ASN A 110 16.55 6.01 -5.70
N TYR A 111 15.67 6.72 -4.99
CA TYR A 111 15.22 8.08 -5.34
C TYR A 111 14.40 8.19 -6.64
N ALA A 112 13.80 7.08 -7.10
CA ALA A 112 12.88 7.13 -8.24
C ALA A 112 11.73 8.10 -7.95
N ALA A 113 11.50 9.04 -8.85
CA ALA A 113 10.52 10.13 -8.75
C ALA A 113 10.68 11.04 -7.52
N SER A 114 11.83 11.08 -6.84
CA SER A 114 11.98 11.98 -5.69
C SER A 114 11.98 13.45 -6.14
N GLY A 115 11.04 14.23 -5.60
CA GLY A 115 10.73 15.59 -6.05
C GLY A 115 10.29 15.71 -7.52
N GLY A 116 10.04 14.59 -8.22
CA GLY A 116 9.60 14.54 -9.61
C GLY A 116 8.39 13.64 -9.81
N SER A 117 8.25 13.06 -11.01
CA SER A 117 7.07 12.24 -11.34
C SER A 117 7.40 11.00 -12.17
N LEU A 118 6.85 9.87 -11.77
CA LEU A 118 6.88 8.60 -12.49
C LEU A 118 5.45 8.14 -12.76
N SER A 119 5.19 7.70 -13.99
CA SER A 119 3.95 7.02 -14.37
C SER A 119 4.29 5.73 -15.12
N PHE A 120 3.63 4.64 -14.72
CA PHE A 120 3.69 3.35 -15.39
C PHE A 120 2.26 2.85 -15.62
N THR A 121 1.94 2.48 -16.86
CA THR A 121 0.67 1.84 -17.21
C THR A 121 0.96 0.41 -17.66
N GLY A 122 0.45 -0.56 -16.92
CA GLY A 122 0.57 -1.98 -17.22
C GLY A 122 -0.45 -2.47 -18.24
N GLY A 123 -0.16 -3.65 -18.78
CA GLY A 123 -1.01 -4.34 -19.73
C GLY A 123 -1.87 -5.42 -19.06
N SER A 124 -2.33 -6.38 -19.84
CA SER A 124 -3.03 -7.57 -19.30
C SER A 124 -2.08 -8.70 -18.88
N GLY A 125 -0.77 -8.53 -19.06
CA GLY A 125 0.24 -9.51 -18.63
C GLY A 125 0.75 -9.19 -17.23
N ASP A 126 1.58 -10.08 -16.69
CA ASP A 126 2.07 -9.96 -15.32
C ASP A 126 3.26 -9.00 -15.26
N ASP A 127 3.07 -7.82 -14.67
CA ASP A 127 4.11 -6.80 -14.57
C ASP A 127 4.83 -6.84 -13.22
N ASN A 128 6.17 -6.82 -13.25
CA ASN A 128 7.04 -6.88 -12.06
C ASN A 128 7.87 -5.61 -11.91
N LEU A 129 7.57 -4.80 -10.89
CA LEU A 129 8.18 -3.49 -10.66
C LEU A 129 8.96 -3.51 -9.34
N THR A 130 10.24 -3.20 -9.41
CA THR A 130 11.13 -3.13 -8.25
C THR A 130 11.76 -1.74 -8.14
N PHE A 131 11.69 -1.18 -6.95
CA PHE A 131 12.25 0.11 -6.59
C PHE A 131 13.20 -0.04 -5.41
N GLY A 132 14.26 0.77 -5.39
CA GLY A 132 15.07 0.97 -4.20
C GLY A 132 14.33 1.72 -3.09
N ASP A 133 15.08 2.35 -2.22
CA ASP A 133 14.53 3.26 -1.21
C ASP A 133 14.06 4.58 -1.85
N ASP A 134 13.23 5.33 -1.12
CA ASP A 134 12.86 6.72 -1.45
C ASP A 134 12.05 6.87 -2.76
N LEU A 135 11.23 5.88 -3.13
CA LEU A 135 10.26 6.00 -4.22
C LEU A 135 9.27 7.15 -3.92
N ALA A 136 9.14 8.11 -4.83
CA ALA A 136 8.27 9.28 -4.70
C ALA A 136 8.53 10.11 -3.43
N TYR A 137 9.78 10.17 -2.96
CA TYR A 137 10.21 10.92 -1.77
C TYR A 137 10.20 12.45 -1.97
N GLU A 138 9.98 13.23 -0.91
CA GLU A 138 10.06 14.71 -0.88
C GLU A 138 9.22 15.42 -1.94
N GLY A 139 7.89 15.26 -1.87
CA GLY A 139 6.96 15.84 -2.85
C GLY A 139 6.98 15.17 -4.22
N GLY A 140 7.67 14.05 -4.34
CA GLY A 140 7.64 13.18 -5.52
C GLY A 140 6.28 12.51 -5.72
N THR A 141 6.01 12.08 -6.96
CA THR A 141 4.78 11.37 -7.31
C THR A 141 5.09 10.11 -8.12
N ALA A 142 4.49 8.98 -7.76
CA ALA A 142 4.51 7.77 -8.57
C ALA A 142 3.09 7.25 -8.78
N THR A 143 2.73 6.96 -10.03
CA THR A 143 1.43 6.42 -10.40
C THR A 143 1.59 5.14 -11.20
N PHE A 144 0.87 4.11 -10.77
CA PHE A 144 0.86 2.79 -11.37
C PHE A 144 -0.58 2.44 -11.73
N ASP A 145 -0.87 2.36 -13.03
CA ASP A 145 -2.17 1.94 -13.53
C ASP A 145 -2.05 0.51 -14.08
N MET A 146 -2.51 -0.45 -13.30
CA MET A 146 -2.55 -1.89 -13.64
C MET A 146 -3.98 -2.37 -13.88
N SER A 147 -4.91 -1.44 -14.14
CA SER A 147 -6.35 -1.73 -14.26
C SER A 147 -6.70 -2.69 -15.42
N ALA A 148 -5.78 -2.89 -16.37
CA ALA A 148 -5.93 -3.82 -17.48
C ALA A 148 -5.86 -5.31 -17.08
N GLY A 149 -5.45 -5.62 -15.85
CA GLY A 149 -5.35 -6.99 -15.32
C GLY A 149 -3.91 -7.42 -15.07
N GLY A 150 -3.64 -8.71 -15.25
CA GLY A 150 -2.35 -9.31 -14.85
C GLY A 150 -2.25 -9.54 -13.35
N ASN A 151 -1.33 -10.41 -12.94
CA ASN A 151 -0.91 -10.54 -11.55
C ASN A 151 0.34 -9.69 -11.35
N ASN A 152 0.20 -8.49 -10.83
CA ASN A 152 1.29 -7.53 -10.82
C ASN A 152 1.99 -7.50 -9.47
N THR A 153 3.29 -7.24 -9.49
CA THR A 153 4.10 -7.14 -8.28
C THR A 153 4.75 -5.77 -8.22
N ILE A 154 4.61 -5.09 -7.07
CA ILE A 154 5.44 -3.94 -6.71
C ILE A 154 6.23 -4.26 -5.45
N VAL A 155 7.54 -4.06 -5.53
CA VAL A 155 8.43 -4.07 -4.37
C VAL A 155 9.14 -2.73 -4.31
N ALA A 156 9.01 -2.01 -3.21
CA ALA A 156 9.79 -0.80 -2.93
C ALA A 156 10.46 -0.89 -1.58
N GLY A 157 11.61 -0.22 -1.46
CA GLY A 157 12.36 -0.10 -0.21
C GLY A 157 11.66 0.76 0.84
N SER A 158 12.44 1.32 1.75
CA SER A 158 11.92 2.20 2.80
C SER A 158 11.64 3.61 2.25
N SER A 159 10.86 4.38 3.03
CA SER A 159 10.56 5.79 2.77
C SER A 159 9.82 6.07 1.46
N ALA A 160 9.11 5.07 0.95
CA ALA A 160 8.20 5.25 -0.17
C ALA A 160 7.11 6.28 0.19
N ALA A 161 6.88 7.26 -0.68
CA ALA A 161 5.99 8.40 -0.44
C ALA A 161 6.29 9.24 0.81
N TYR A 162 7.52 9.26 1.32
CA TYR A 162 7.89 10.03 2.52
C TYR A 162 7.97 11.54 2.25
N SER A 163 7.67 12.37 3.26
CA SER A 163 7.79 13.85 3.25
C SER A 163 6.99 14.48 2.12
N SER A 164 5.66 14.44 2.25
CA SER A 164 4.71 14.92 1.22
C SER A 164 4.79 14.20 -0.13
N GLY A 165 5.47 13.06 -0.19
CA GLY A 165 5.48 12.18 -1.34
C GLY A 165 4.11 11.52 -1.60
N SER A 166 3.88 11.06 -2.83
CA SER A 166 2.63 10.40 -3.19
C SER A 166 2.82 9.16 -4.06
N ILE A 167 2.18 8.06 -3.67
CA ILE A 167 2.03 6.86 -4.48
C ILE A 167 0.54 6.62 -4.73
N VAL A 168 0.20 6.33 -5.99
CA VAL A 168 -1.11 5.86 -6.40
C VAL A 168 -0.93 4.56 -7.18
N TYR A 169 -1.64 3.52 -6.76
CA TYR A 169 -1.70 2.25 -7.46
C TYR A 169 -3.16 1.90 -7.72
N THR A 170 -3.47 1.55 -8.96
CA THR A 170 -4.78 1.02 -9.37
C THR A 170 -4.58 -0.40 -9.89
N GLY A 171 -5.08 -1.38 -9.15
CA GLY A 171 -5.05 -2.79 -9.48
C GLY A 171 -6.10 -3.18 -10.51
N GLY A 172 -5.90 -4.36 -11.08
CA GLY A 172 -6.78 -4.96 -12.08
C GLY A 172 -7.67 -6.05 -11.48
N SER A 173 -8.11 -6.98 -12.33
CA SER A 173 -8.85 -8.17 -11.89
C SER A 173 -7.96 -9.34 -11.48
N GLY A 174 -6.65 -9.24 -11.66
CA GLY A 174 -5.69 -10.28 -11.28
C GLY A 174 -5.18 -10.08 -9.86
N ASP A 175 -4.40 -11.04 -9.37
CA ASP A 175 -3.91 -11.05 -7.99
C ASP A 175 -2.65 -10.16 -7.90
N ASP A 176 -2.75 -9.03 -7.22
CA ASP A 176 -1.64 -8.08 -7.12
C ASP A 176 -0.92 -8.19 -5.76
N SER A 177 0.42 -8.10 -5.78
CA SER A 177 1.28 -8.20 -4.59
C SER A 177 2.13 -6.93 -4.42
N LEU A 178 1.82 -6.15 -3.38
CA LEU A 178 2.45 -4.88 -3.08
C LEU A 178 3.26 -4.98 -1.79
N THR A 179 4.56 -4.75 -1.86
CA THR A 179 5.46 -4.78 -0.70
C THR A 179 6.26 -3.49 -0.59
N PHE A 180 6.18 -2.86 0.57
CA PHE A 180 6.92 -1.65 0.91
C PHE A 180 7.77 -1.90 2.16
N GLY A 181 8.92 -1.24 2.23
CA GLY A 181 9.76 -1.23 3.42
C GLY A 181 9.13 -0.43 4.57
N THR A 182 9.99 0.11 5.43
CA THR A 182 9.56 0.96 6.55
C THR A 182 9.17 2.36 6.07
N LEU A 183 8.42 3.11 6.89
CA LEU A 183 8.11 4.53 6.63
C LEU A 183 7.31 4.82 5.35
N LEU A 184 6.49 3.88 4.87
CA LEU A 184 5.55 4.13 3.78
C LEU A 184 4.61 5.30 4.14
N ALA A 185 4.50 6.30 3.26
CA ALA A 185 3.61 7.45 3.42
C ALA A 185 3.82 8.24 4.72
N HIS A 186 5.06 8.33 5.22
CA HIS A 186 5.40 9.06 6.43
C HIS A 186 5.57 10.58 6.19
N ASP A 187 5.41 11.41 7.24
CA ASP A 187 5.58 12.88 7.21
C ASP A 187 4.74 13.58 6.12
N ASN A 188 3.42 13.55 6.25
CA ASN A 188 2.47 14.05 5.24
C ASN A 188 2.51 13.29 3.90
N GLY A 189 3.18 12.14 3.85
CA GLY A 189 3.15 11.24 2.72
C GLY A 189 1.77 10.64 2.47
N ILE A 190 1.48 10.27 1.22
CA ILE A 190 0.20 9.70 0.82
C ILE A 190 0.43 8.44 -0.02
N ALA A 191 -0.17 7.32 0.38
CA ALA A 191 -0.24 6.13 -0.45
C ALA A 191 -1.70 5.69 -0.63
N THR A 192 -2.13 5.56 -1.88
CA THR A 192 -3.49 5.12 -2.23
C THR A 192 -3.41 3.88 -3.10
N PHE A 193 -4.15 2.85 -2.70
CA PHE A 193 -4.28 1.57 -3.39
C PHE A 193 -5.75 1.35 -3.72
N ASP A 194 -6.09 1.29 -4.99
CA ASP A 194 -7.44 0.96 -5.48
C ASP A 194 -7.40 -0.42 -6.11
N MET A 195 -7.92 -1.41 -5.39
CA MET A 195 -8.01 -2.82 -5.77
C MET A 195 -9.46 -3.23 -6.06
N SER A 196 -10.35 -2.25 -6.26
CA SER A 196 -11.79 -2.46 -6.36
C SER A 196 -12.23 -3.32 -7.55
N LEU A 197 -11.36 -3.53 -8.55
CA LEU A 197 -11.64 -4.36 -9.72
C LEU A 197 -11.54 -5.88 -9.46
N GLY A 198 -11.04 -6.30 -8.29
CA GLY A 198 -10.99 -7.69 -7.87
C GLY A 198 -9.58 -8.19 -7.57
N GLY A 199 -9.34 -9.48 -7.83
CA GLY A 199 -8.11 -10.16 -7.42
C GLY A 199 -8.08 -10.50 -5.93
N ASN A 200 -7.23 -11.46 -5.56
CA ASN A 200 -6.84 -11.71 -4.18
C ASN A 200 -5.53 -10.97 -3.93
N ASN A 201 -5.59 -9.80 -3.29
CA ASN A 201 -4.45 -8.89 -3.27
C ASN A 201 -3.71 -8.95 -1.96
N THR A 202 -2.42 -8.66 -2.01
CA THR A 202 -1.57 -8.60 -0.83
C THR A 202 -0.94 -7.22 -0.71
N LEU A 203 -1.03 -6.60 0.47
CA LEU A 203 -0.27 -5.40 0.83
C LEU A 203 0.54 -5.65 2.09
N VAL A 204 1.86 -5.52 1.98
CA VAL A 204 2.77 -5.60 3.11
C VAL A 204 3.53 -4.28 3.25
N ALA A 205 3.52 -3.67 4.43
CA ALA A 205 4.34 -2.49 4.71
C ALA A 205 4.89 -2.48 6.14
N GLY A 206 6.08 -1.93 6.34
CA GLY A 206 6.65 -1.73 7.68
C GLY A 206 7.07 -3.00 8.44
N THR A 207 6.86 -4.20 7.89
CA THR A 207 7.38 -5.43 8.49
C THR A 207 8.90 -5.44 8.34
N ALA A 208 9.61 -5.77 9.42
CA ALA A 208 11.07 -5.62 9.56
C ALA A 208 11.93 -6.52 8.65
N ALA A 209 11.41 -7.00 7.52
CA ALA A 209 12.17 -7.74 6.52
C ALA A 209 13.17 -6.85 5.73
N ALA A 210 13.05 -5.52 5.80
CA ALA A 210 14.05 -4.56 5.32
C ALA A 210 14.69 -3.82 6.51
N SER A 211 15.41 -4.54 7.36
CA SER A 211 16.15 -3.95 8.48
C SER A 211 17.22 -2.97 7.98
N SER A 212 16.98 -1.67 8.13
CA SER A 212 18.09 -0.73 8.38
C SER A 212 18.18 -0.51 9.89
N PRO A 213 19.15 -1.14 10.58
CA PRO A 213 19.34 -0.97 12.01
C PRO A 213 19.93 0.42 12.26
N GLY A 214 19.08 1.42 12.51
CA GLY A 214 19.56 2.78 12.77
C GLY A 214 18.52 3.85 13.08
N MET A 215 17.23 3.64 12.81
CA MET A 215 16.18 4.57 13.25
C MET A 215 15.56 4.07 14.56
N ASP A 216 16.22 4.41 15.67
CA ASP A 216 15.65 4.32 17.02
C ASP A 216 14.52 5.36 17.16
N GLY A 217 13.37 5.09 16.55
CA GLY A 217 12.17 5.92 16.67
C GLY A 217 11.14 5.63 15.58
N ALA A 218 10.01 5.03 15.96
CA ALA A 218 8.72 5.04 15.24
C ALA A 218 8.82 4.91 13.70
N GLY A 219 9.38 3.81 13.21
CA GLY A 219 9.46 3.44 11.77
C GLY A 219 8.13 3.11 11.10
N GLY A 220 7.04 3.71 11.60
CA GLY A 220 5.67 3.40 11.25
C GLY A 220 5.31 3.77 9.83
N ALA A 221 4.39 3.01 9.24
CA ALA A 221 3.68 3.48 8.06
C ALA A 221 2.83 4.72 8.44
N ALA A 222 2.40 5.50 7.44
CA ALA A 222 1.44 6.60 7.57
C ALA A 222 1.57 7.46 8.85
N SER A 223 2.78 7.82 9.27
CA SER A 223 3.03 8.54 10.53
C SER A 223 3.19 10.05 10.32
N PHE A 224 2.98 10.85 11.36
CA PHE A 224 3.13 12.32 11.36
C PHE A 224 2.32 13.01 10.24
N SER A 225 0.99 12.82 10.28
CA SER A 225 0.04 13.28 9.26
C SER A 225 0.15 12.56 7.90
N GLY A 226 0.93 11.48 7.85
CA GLY A 226 0.92 10.53 6.74
C GLY A 226 -0.42 9.82 6.58
N SER A 227 -0.73 9.35 5.37
CA SER A 227 -1.98 8.64 5.09
C SER A 227 -1.82 7.43 4.17
N ILE A 228 -2.47 6.34 4.53
CA ILE A 228 -2.68 5.17 3.66
C ILE A 228 -4.18 4.99 3.42
N SER A 229 -4.56 4.74 2.17
CA SER A 229 -5.91 4.32 1.80
C SER A 229 -5.85 3.07 0.95
N TYR A 230 -6.69 2.09 1.25
CA TYR A 230 -6.85 0.87 0.50
C TYR A 230 -8.33 0.61 0.25
N GLU A 231 -8.72 0.45 -1.01
CA GLU A 231 -10.05 0.01 -1.43
C GLU A 231 -9.94 -1.41 -1.97
N GLY A 232 -10.49 -2.37 -1.23
CA GLY A 232 -10.49 -3.80 -1.58
C GLY A 232 -11.56 -4.16 -2.60
N GLY A 233 -11.35 -5.31 -3.23
CA GLY A 233 -12.24 -5.86 -4.24
C GLY A 233 -13.20 -6.89 -3.66
N SER A 234 -13.75 -7.74 -4.53
CA SER A 234 -14.56 -8.90 -4.12
C SER A 234 -13.75 -10.18 -3.86
N GLY A 235 -12.44 -10.14 -4.10
CA GLY A 235 -11.53 -11.25 -3.80
C GLY A 235 -10.96 -11.14 -2.40
N ASP A 236 -10.20 -12.15 -1.99
CA ASP A 236 -9.66 -12.24 -0.63
C ASP A 236 -8.41 -11.36 -0.51
N ASP A 237 -8.48 -10.29 0.29
CA ASP A 237 -7.37 -9.35 0.47
C ASP A 237 -6.59 -9.63 1.77
N SER A 238 -5.25 -9.59 1.70
CA SER A 238 -4.35 -9.82 2.84
C SER A 238 -3.46 -8.60 3.08
N LEU A 239 -3.74 -7.85 4.14
CA LEU A 239 -3.00 -6.66 4.53
C LEU A 239 -2.17 -6.93 5.79
N THR A 240 -0.86 -6.66 5.74
CA THR A 240 0.05 -6.84 6.87
C THR A 240 0.93 -5.62 7.08
N PHE A 241 0.87 -5.08 8.29
CA PHE A 241 1.61 -3.92 8.71
C PHE A 241 2.50 -4.23 9.92
N GLY A 242 3.75 -3.78 9.85
CA GLY A 242 4.65 -3.84 11.00
C GLY A 242 4.25 -2.88 12.12
N ASN A 243 5.15 -2.71 13.08
CA ASN A 243 4.92 -1.82 14.22
C ASN A 243 4.60 -0.38 13.79
N PHE A 244 3.75 0.29 14.56
CA PHE A 244 3.37 1.69 14.36
C PHE A 244 2.70 1.97 13.00
N LEU A 245 1.73 1.15 12.55
CA LEU A 245 1.00 1.38 11.29
C LEU A 245 0.53 2.84 11.10
N VAL A 246 0.01 3.50 12.13
CA VAL A 246 -0.20 4.95 12.15
C VAL A 246 0.25 5.52 13.49
N PHE A 247 1.08 6.57 13.43
CA PHE A 247 1.60 7.24 14.62
C PHE A 247 1.46 8.77 14.54
N SER A 248 1.17 9.40 15.69
CA SER A 248 1.25 10.85 15.89
C SER A 248 0.54 11.70 14.80
N GLY A 249 -0.76 11.51 14.63
CA GLY A 249 -1.59 12.23 13.67
C GLY A 249 -1.73 11.54 12.31
N GLY A 250 -1.10 10.38 12.13
CA GLY A 250 -1.28 9.50 10.98
C GLY A 250 -2.70 8.96 10.81
N ASN A 251 -3.08 8.59 9.58
CA ASN A 251 -4.37 7.98 9.28
C ASN A 251 -4.26 6.82 8.28
N ALA A 252 -4.98 5.72 8.53
CA ALA A 252 -5.10 4.62 7.59
C ALA A 252 -6.56 4.19 7.47
N THR A 253 -7.03 4.08 6.22
CA THR A 253 -8.40 3.66 5.90
C THR A 253 -8.38 2.43 4.99
N PHE A 254 -9.09 1.39 5.38
CA PHE A 254 -9.21 0.13 4.67
C PHE A 254 -10.68 -0.16 4.43
N ASN A 255 -11.12 -0.14 3.18
CA ASN A 255 -12.50 -0.42 2.81
C ASN A 255 -12.54 -1.73 2.04
N MET A 256 -13.03 -2.78 2.69
CA MET A 256 -13.23 -4.13 2.16
C MET A 256 -14.72 -4.45 1.94
N SER A 257 -15.58 -3.43 1.90
CA SER A 257 -17.05 -3.61 1.82
C SER A 257 -17.55 -4.31 0.56
N ALA A 258 -16.70 -4.46 -0.47
CA ALA A 258 -17.02 -5.18 -1.69
C ALA A 258 -17.07 -6.72 -1.49
N GLY A 259 -16.55 -7.25 -0.39
CA GLY A 259 -16.59 -8.67 -0.02
C GLY A 259 -15.19 -9.26 0.20
N GLY A 260 -15.04 -10.55 -0.15
CA GLY A 260 -13.81 -11.31 0.13
C GLY A 260 -13.74 -11.80 1.57
N ASN A 261 -12.92 -12.82 1.83
CA ASN A 261 -12.52 -13.18 3.18
C ASN A 261 -11.18 -12.49 3.46
N ASN A 262 -11.20 -11.40 4.24
CA ASN A 262 -10.03 -10.54 4.32
C ASN A 262 -9.22 -10.79 5.59
N THR A 263 -7.91 -10.62 5.47
CA THR A 263 -6.99 -10.68 6.60
C THR A 263 -6.35 -9.32 6.80
N PHE A 264 -6.47 -8.78 8.01
CA PHE A 264 -5.82 -7.54 8.40
C PHE A 264 -4.92 -7.78 9.61
N VAL A 265 -3.62 -7.59 9.46
CA VAL A 265 -2.66 -7.73 10.55
C VAL A 265 -1.92 -6.42 10.75
N ALA A 266 -1.91 -5.91 11.98
CA ALA A 266 -1.03 -4.83 12.39
C ALA A 266 -0.29 -5.23 13.67
N GLU A 267 1.04 -5.07 13.71
CA GLU A 267 1.84 -5.39 14.90
C GLU A 267 1.62 -4.37 16.04
N ASP A 268 2.61 -4.18 16.91
CA ASP A 268 2.46 -3.35 18.09
C ASP A 268 2.25 -1.87 17.72
N TYR A 269 1.52 -1.15 18.57
CA TYR A 269 1.29 0.29 18.46
C TYR A 269 0.57 0.72 17.17
N ALA A 270 -0.22 -0.16 16.56
CA ALA A 270 -0.86 0.04 15.26
C ALA A 270 -1.53 1.42 15.08
N ALA A 271 -2.18 1.97 16.12
CA ALA A 271 -2.85 3.27 16.06
C ALA A 271 -2.37 4.28 17.13
N SER A 272 -1.10 4.27 17.52
CA SER A 272 -0.60 5.10 18.63
C SER A 272 -0.64 6.61 18.31
N GLY A 273 -1.63 7.33 18.83
CA GLY A 273 -1.85 8.76 18.56
C GLY A 273 -2.24 9.05 17.09
N GLY A 274 -2.61 8.03 16.33
CA GLY A 274 -3.14 8.11 14.97
C GLY A 274 -4.52 7.46 14.85
N SER A 275 -5.00 7.26 13.62
CA SER A 275 -6.34 6.75 13.33
C SER A 275 -6.31 5.56 12.37
N ILE A 276 -6.91 4.43 12.75
CA ILE A 276 -7.23 3.33 11.83
C ILE A 276 -8.75 3.25 11.67
N ALA A 277 -9.21 3.12 10.42
CA ALA A 277 -10.56 2.72 10.09
C ALA A 277 -10.55 1.49 9.16
N TYR A 278 -11.31 0.47 9.51
CA TYR A 278 -11.57 -0.71 8.70
C TYR A 278 -13.08 -0.83 8.46
N THR A 279 -13.47 -1.19 7.25
CA THR A 279 -14.85 -1.53 6.90
C THR A 279 -14.87 -2.85 6.17
N GLY A 280 -15.45 -3.86 6.81
CA GLY A 280 -15.66 -5.21 6.28
C GLY A 280 -16.81 -5.27 5.30
N GLY A 281 -16.91 -6.42 4.65
CA GLY A 281 -17.94 -6.77 3.68
C GLY A 281 -18.63 -8.08 4.06
N LEU A 282 -19.31 -8.71 3.10
CA LEU A 282 -20.14 -9.90 3.35
C LEU A 282 -19.38 -11.21 3.61
N GLY A 283 -18.05 -11.18 3.69
CA GLY A 283 -17.19 -12.36 3.83
C GLY A 283 -16.49 -12.38 5.19
N GLU A 284 -15.82 -13.49 5.50
CA GLU A 284 -15.17 -13.65 6.82
C GLU A 284 -13.95 -12.75 6.94
N ASP A 285 -13.94 -11.85 7.91
CA ASP A 285 -12.82 -10.96 8.19
C ASP A 285 -12.04 -11.38 9.44
N SER A 286 -10.71 -11.49 9.29
CA SER A 286 -9.77 -11.81 10.36
C SER A 286 -8.84 -10.63 10.64
N LEU A 287 -9.10 -9.91 11.72
CA LEU A 287 -8.33 -8.75 12.14
C LEU A 287 -7.44 -9.11 13.33
N THR A 288 -6.13 -8.89 13.24
CA THR A 288 -5.17 -9.18 14.31
C THR A 288 -4.33 -7.97 14.65
N PHE A 289 -4.28 -7.64 15.94
CA PHE A 289 -3.52 -6.52 16.47
C PHE A 289 -2.52 -6.97 17.54
N GLY A 290 -1.32 -6.40 17.48
CA GLY A 290 -0.31 -6.54 18.52
C GLY A 290 -0.68 -5.84 19.84
N THR A 291 0.34 -5.48 20.61
CA THR A 291 0.20 -4.76 21.87
C THR A 291 -0.03 -3.26 21.62
N TYR A 292 -0.75 -2.57 22.50
CA TYR A 292 -0.96 -1.12 22.46
C TYR A 292 -1.76 -0.62 21.25
N LEU A 293 -2.82 -1.34 20.85
CA LEU A 293 -3.76 -0.81 19.87
C LEU A 293 -4.39 0.50 20.38
N ALA A 294 -4.41 1.50 19.51
CA ALA A 294 -5.00 2.83 19.74
C ALA A 294 -4.45 3.57 20.97
N ALA A 295 -3.22 3.29 21.43
CA ALA A 295 -2.67 3.95 22.60
C ALA A 295 -2.45 5.47 22.41
N PHE A 296 -2.29 6.21 23.51
CA PHE A 296 -1.86 7.62 23.53
C PHE A 296 -2.76 8.57 22.73
N SER A 297 -4.07 8.52 22.98
CA SER A 297 -5.10 9.26 22.22
C SER A 297 -5.27 8.81 20.76
N GLY A 298 -4.82 7.59 20.45
CA GLY A 298 -5.12 6.93 19.19
C GLY A 298 -6.58 6.51 19.07
N THR A 299 -7.02 6.27 17.83
CA THR A 299 -8.37 5.76 17.55
C THR A 299 -8.31 4.58 16.59
N ALA A 300 -9.10 3.55 16.84
CA ALA A 300 -9.35 2.47 15.91
C ALA A 300 -10.86 2.21 15.81
N THR A 301 -11.38 2.17 14.59
CA THR A 301 -12.78 1.83 14.31
C THR A 301 -12.85 0.67 13.34
N PHE A 302 -13.56 -0.39 13.73
CA PHE A 302 -13.77 -1.57 12.91
C PHE A 302 -15.26 -1.72 12.67
N ASP A 303 -15.70 -1.53 11.44
CA ASP A 303 -17.02 -1.93 10.99
C ASP A 303 -16.86 -3.31 10.36
N LEU A 304 -17.49 -4.34 10.92
CA LEU A 304 -17.32 -5.72 10.45
C LEU A 304 -18.24 -6.06 9.27
N GLY A 305 -19.22 -5.20 8.94
CA GLY A 305 -20.27 -5.51 7.97
C GLY A 305 -21.55 -6.02 8.64
N ASP A 306 -22.71 -5.63 8.11
CA ASP A 306 -24.02 -6.12 8.58
C ASP A 306 -24.38 -7.42 7.85
N ASP A 307 -23.83 -8.54 8.33
CA ASP A 307 -24.06 -9.87 7.76
C ASP A 307 -24.00 -11.02 8.78
N THR A 308 -23.67 -12.23 8.30
CA THR A 308 -23.66 -13.49 9.08
C THR A 308 -22.40 -14.31 8.80
N ALA A 309 -21.39 -13.72 8.17
CA ALA A 309 -20.06 -14.30 8.15
C ALA A 309 -19.50 -14.29 9.58
N ALA A 310 -18.55 -15.17 9.85
CA ALA A 310 -17.94 -15.24 11.17
C ALA A 310 -16.67 -14.39 11.17
N ASP A 311 -16.74 -13.21 11.79
CA ASP A 311 -15.58 -12.33 11.90
C ASP A 311 -14.80 -12.58 13.19
N ILE A 312 -13.49 -12.42 13.12
CA ILE A 312 -12.61 -12.59 14.27
C ILE A 312 -11.74 -11.35 14.44
N VAL A 313 -11.84 -10.72 15.61
CA VAL A 313 -10.93 -9.64 16.01
C VAL A 313 -10.06 -10.13 17.16
N THR A 314 -8.76 -10.28 16.88
CA THR A 314 -7.75 -10.78 17.82
C THR A 314 -6.91 -9.64 18.37
N PHE A 315 -6.83 -9.54 19.70
CA PHE A 315 -5.98 -8.59 20.41
C PHE A 315 -4.92 -9.31 21.25
N GLN A 316 -3.65 -9.14 20.88
CA GLN A 316 -2.54 -9.82 21.56
C GLN A 316 -2.06 -9.09 22.82
N GLY A 317 -2.51 -7.86 23.05
CA GLY A 317 -2.11 -7.06 24.19
C GLY A 317 -3.11 -5.96 24.54
N SER A 318 -2.60 -4.83 25.02
CA SER A 318 -3.43 -3.73 25.52
C SER A 318 -4.25 -3.02 24.43
N ILE A 319 -5.44 -2.56 24.79
CA ILE A 319 -6.44 -1.98 23.89
C ILE A 319 -6.94 -0.64 24.45
N GLY A 320 -6.75 0.45 23.72
CA GLY A 320 -7.28 1.77 24.09
C GLY A 320 -6.60 2.43 25.30
N GLU A 321 -5.37 2.05 25.63
CA GLU A 321 -4.66 2.63 26.78
C GLU A 321 -4.33 4.13 26.60
N SER A 322 -4.16 4.84 27.72
CA SER A 322 -3.66 6.23 27.75
C SER A 322 -4.49 7.21 26.90
N GLY A 323 -5.82 7.13 27.04
CA GLY A 323 -6.79 8.00 26.36
C GLY A 323 -7.14 7.54 24.94
N GLY A 324 -6.72 6.34 24.56
CA GLY A 324 -7.11 5.70 23.31
C GLY A 324 -8.58 5.31 23.25
N ALA A 325 -9.08 5.11 22.03
CA ALA A 325 -10.44 4.62 21.80
C ALA A 325 -10.46 3.51 20.73
N VAL A 326 -11.15 2.43 21.03
CA VAL A 326 -11.44 1.35 20.08
C VAL A 326 -12.94 1.14 20.03
N ALA A 327 -13.51 1.18 18.82
CA ALA A 327 -14.91 0.96 18.57
C ALA A 327 -15.12 -0.14 17.51
N ILE A 328 -16.11 -1.00 17.74
CA ILE A 328 -16.54 -2.06 16.82
C ILE A 328 -18.00 -1.83 16.49
N ARG A 329 -18.33 -1.83 15.19
CA ARG A 329 -19.69 -1.72 14.64
C ARG A 329 -20.11 -3.02 13.97
N ASN A 330 -21.42 -3.22 13.90
CA ASN A 330 -22.07 -4.36 13.26
C ASN A 330 -21.64 -5.73 13.81
N PHE A 331 -21.14 -5.77 15.05
CA PHE A 331 -20.80 -7.02 15.73
C PHE A 331 -22.05 -7.89 15.96
N ASN A 332 -22.03 -9.11 15.44
CA ASN A 332 -23.05 -10.13 15.61
C ASN A 332 -22.55 -11.22 16.56
N PHE A 333 -22.98 -11.15 17.82
CA PHE A 333 -22.66 -12.11 18.89
C PHE A 333 -23.05 -13.59 18.61
N ASN A 334 -23.74 -13.91 17.51
CA ASN A 334 -24.02 -15.30 17.14
C ASN A 334 -22.93 -15.91 16.25
N ASP A 335 -22.15 -15.07 15.57
CA ASP A 335 -21.24 -15.46 14.50
C ASP A 335 -19.82 -14.92 14.75
N ASP A 336 -19.70 -13.70 15.29
CA ASP A 336 -18.43 -13.01 15.49
C ASP A 336 -17.76 -13.34 16.82
N THR A 337 -16.43 -13.21 16.85
CA THR A 337 -15.60 -13.51 18.03
C THR A 337 -14.58 -12.41 18.30
N ILE A 338 -14.39 -12.11 19.59
CA ILE A 338 -13.30 -11.27 20.09
C ILE A 338 -12.31 -12.18 20.83
N ASP A 339 -11.15 -12.41 20.24
CA ASP A 339 -10.08 -13.22 20.85
C ASP A 339 -9.09 -12.29 21.58
N VAL A 340 -8.91 -12.50 22.89
CA VAL A 340 -8.01 -11.67 23.70
C VAL A 340 -6.85 -12.49 24.28
N ALA A 341 -5.76 -11.80 24.62
CA ALA A 341 -4.58 -12.43 25.17
C ALA A 341 -4.88 -13.35 26.36
N ALA A 342 -4.22 -14.52 26.39
CA ALA A 342 -4.45 -15.54 27.42
C ALA A 342 -4.40 -14.98 28.86
N GLY A 343 -5.47 -15.24 29.61
CA GLY A 343 -5.63 -14.77 30.99
C GLY A 343 -6.37 -13.43 31.13
N VAL A 344 -6.73 -12.79 30.01
CA VAL A 344 -7.75 -11.75 29.94
C VAL A 344 -9.10 -12.43 29.71
N SER A 345 -10.15 -11.99 30.39
CA SER A 345 -11.52 -12.51 30.20
C SER A 345 -12.52 -11.46 30.64
N ALA A 346 -13.65 -11.34 29.95
CA ALA A 346 -14.72 -10.46 30.39
C ALA A 346 -15.56 -11.07 31.53
N THR A 347 -16.02 -10.22 32.44
CA THR A 347 -16.94 -10.55 33.52
C THR A 347 -18.13 -9.60 33.54
N THR A 348 -19.24 -10.01 34.17
CA THR A 348 -20.48 -9.21 34.16
C THR A 348 -20.32 -7.82 34.78
N GLY A 349 -19.35 -7.63 35.68
CA GLY A 349 -19.07 -6.33 36.28
C GLY A 349 -18.29 -5.36 35.38
N GLU A 350 -17.77 -5.85 34.26
CA GLU A 350 -16.89 -5.13 33.33
C GLU A 350 -17.62 -4.66 32.07
N ILE A 351 -18.88 -5.08 31.87
CA ILE A 351 -19.73 -4.63 30.76
C ILE A 351 -20.71 -3.57 31.26
N THR A 352 -20.68 -2.40 30.63
CA THR A 352 -21.67 -1.34 30.87
C THR A 352 -22.49 -1.08 29.61
N ASP A 353 -23.78 -0.85 29.78
CA ASP A 353 -24.69 -0.45 28.71
C ASP A 353 -24.98 1.04 28.84
N ALA A 354 -24.57 1.81 27.83
CA ALA A 354 -24.77 3.24 27.77
C ALA A 354 -25.62 3.60 26.56
N THR A 355 -26.95 3.55 26.73
CA THR A 355 -27.92 4.11 25.76
C THR A 355 -27.85 3.52 24.36
N GLY A 356 -27.53 2.23 24.23
CA GLY A 356 -27.48 1.54 22.94
C GLY A 356 -26.11 0.98 22.60
N ASP A 357 -25.05 1.40 23.30
CA ASP A 357 -23.70 0.85 23.15
C ASP A 357 -23.34 -0.03 24.36
N LEU A 358 -22.67 -1.14 24.11
CA LEU A 358 -22.04 -1.93 25.15
C LEU A 358 -20.56 -1.57 25.22
N THR A 359 -20.05 -1.27 26.41
CA THR A 359 -18.63 -1.03 26.63
C THR A 359 -18.09 -2.12 27.53
N TRP A 360 -17.01 -2.77 27.09
CA TRP A 360 -16.20 -3.63 27.94
C TRP A 360 -14.98 -2.86 28.44
N THR A 361 -14.74 -2.90 29.75
CA THR A 361 -13.49 -2.44 30.37
C THR A 361 -13.02 -3.48 31.36
N ASP A 362 -11.85 -4.07 31.12
CA ASP A 362 -11.30 -5.07 32.03
C ASP A 362 -10.96 -4.48 33.41
N SER A 363 -10.87 -5.34 34.42
CA SER A 363 -10.54 -4.95 35.80
C SER A 363 -9.16 -4.30 35.95
N GLY A 364 -8.25 -4.54 35.00
CA GLY A 364 -6.95 -3.87 34.90
C GLY A 364 -7.03 -2.46 34.33
N GLY A 365 -8.11 -2.10 33.65
CA GLY A 365 -8.27 -0.84 32.91
C GLY A 365 -7.33 -0.72 31.70
N ARG A 366 -6.83 -1.85 31.20
CA ARG A 366 -5.87 -1.95 30.09
C ARG A 366 -6.51 -2.34 28.77
N HIS A 367 -7.76 -2.81 28.83
CA HIS A 367 -8.54 -3.20 27.67
C HIS A 367 -9.85 -2.43 27.74
N THR A 368 -10.15 -1.63 26.71
CA THR A 368 -11.43 -0.95 26.58
C THR A 368 -11.91 -1.01 25.13
N ILE A 369 -13.10 -1.57 24.92
CA ILE A 369 -13.76 -1.68 23.62
C ILE A 369 -15.18 -1.15 23.75
N VAL A 370 -15.59 -0.31 22.81
CA VAL A 370 -16.99 0.09 22.63
C VAL A 370 -17.57 -0.72 21.47
N PHE A 371 -18.63 -1.46 21.74
CA PHE A 371 -19.45 -2.12 20.72
C PHE A 371 -20.67 -1.23 20.47
N GLU A 372 -20.68 -0.58 19.31
CA GLU A 372 -21.68 0.40 18.95
C GLU A 372 -22.98 -0.28 18.53
N ASP A 373 -24.12 0.28 18.95
CA ASP A 373 -25.47 -0.10 18.54
C ASP A 373 -25.92 -1.54 18.86
N ILE A 374 -25.19 -2.29 19.70
CA ILE A 374 -25.59 -3.65 20.15
C ILE A 374 -26.22 -3.69 21.56
N GLY A 375 -26.24 -2.57 22.29
CA GLY A 375 -26.80 -2.45 23.65
C GLY A 375 -28.31 -2.21 23.69
N THR A 376 -28.86 -1.98 24.89
CA THR A 376 -30.29 -1.72 25.04
C THR A 376 -30.69 -0.37 24.41
N GLY A 377 -31.39 -0.46 23.28
CA GLY A 377 -31.81 0.70 22.49
C GLY A 377 -30.96 0.97 21.25
N GLY A 378 -29.94 0.14 20.99
CA GLY A 378 -29.18 0.16 19.74
C GLY A 378 -30.02 -0.32 18.54
N ALA A 379 -29.53 -0.01 17.33
CA ALA A 379 -30.20 -0.34 16.08
C ALA A 379 -29.79 -1.70 15.48
N GLY A 380 -28.70 -2.31 15.98
CA GLY A 380 -28.15 -3.57 15.49
C GLY A 380 -28.66 -4.82 16.22
N ALA A 381 -27.87 -5.89 16.18
CA ALA A 381 -28.14 -7.13 16.90
C ALA A 381 -28.04 -6.88 18.42
N VAL A 382 -29.19 -6.72 19.09
CA VAL A 382 -29.21 -6.40 20.53
C VAL A 382 -28.67 -7.58 21.35
N ALA A 383 -27.50 -7.37 21.96
CA ALA A 383 -26.81 -8.30 22.84
C ALA A 383 -27.09 -7.98 24.31
N THR A 384 -27.08 -9.03 25.14
CA THR A 384 -26.96 -8.87 26.60
C THR A 384 -25.49 -8.92 27.01
N ALA A 385 -25.16 -8.36 28.17
CA ALA A 385 -23.81 -8.49 28.75
C ALA A 385 -23.34 -9.96 28.86
N ALA A 386 -24.26 -10.90 29.11
CA ALA A 386 -23.92 -12.32 29.21
C ALA A 386 -23.56 -12.96 27.86
N GLN A 387 -24.17 -12.50 26.77
CA GLN A 387 -23.82 -12.94 25.41
C GLN A 387 -22.46 -12.38 25.03
N LEU A 388 -22.25 -11.08 25.20
CA LEU A 388 -20.97 -10.44 24.89
C LEU A 388 -19.79 -11.06 25.66
N ILE A 389 -19.99 -11.49 26.92
CA ILE A 389 -18.95 -12.19 27.69
C ILE A 389 -18.58 -13.55 27.08
N ALA A 390 -19.53 -14.24 26.44
CA ALA A 390 -19.26 -15.55 25.86
C ALA A 390 -18.40 -15.46 24.60
N ASP A 391 -18.44 -14.32 23.91
CA ASP A 391 -17.73 -14.09 22.64
C ASP A 391 -16.40 -13.35 22.82
N ILE A 392 -16.12 -12.86 24.04
CA ILE A 392 -14.79 -12.38 24.45
C ILE A 392 -14.05 -13.56 25.11
N ILE A 393 -13.20 -14.23 24.35
CA ILE A 393 -12.59 -15.52 24.73
C ILE A 393 -11.14 -15.44 25.20
#